data_AF-A0A1D1XUV0-F1
#
_entry.id   AF-A0A1D1XUV0-F1
#
_cell.length_a   1.000
_cell.length_b   1.000
_cell.length_c   1.000
_cell.angle_alpha   90.00
_cell.angle_beta   90.00
_cell.angle_gamma   90.00
#
_symmetry.space_group_name_H-M   'P 1'
#
loop_
_entity.id
_entity.type
_entity.pdbx_description
1 polymer ?
#
loop_
_entity_poly.entity_id
_entity_poly.type
_entity_poly.pdbx_seq_one_letter_code
_entity_poly.pdbx_strand_id
1 'polypeptide(L)'
;MFFRLQLGRSSKRLGRRICNLEHIHGWDVKPVRFELSTSDGQLVRSQCFLDEPGNWIHYQVGEFVVVNSDVPTKVKFSLTQIDCTHTKGGLCVDSVLICPRGVRPEKVCK
;
A
#
# COMPACT_ATOMS: atom_id res chain seq x y z
N MET A 1 -6.13 -5.78 5.48
CA MET A 1 -5.82 -4.35 5.37
C MET A 1 -4.91 -4.12 4.19
N PHE A 2 -5.09 -3.01 3.47
CA PHE A 2 -4.41 -2.72 2.22
C PHE A 2 -3.89 -1.29 2.18
N PHE A 3 -2.74 -1.08 1.55
CA PHE A 3 -2.34 0.23 1.05
C PHE A 3 -2.74 0.36 -0.42
N ARG A 4 -3.30 1.51 -0.81
CA ARG A 4 -3.49 1.85 -2.22
C ARG A 4 -2.33 2.70 -2.69
N LEU A 5 -1.46 2.10 -3.50
CA LEU A 5 -0.19 2.68 -3.95
C LEU A 5 -0.14 2.75 -5.48
N GLN A 6 0.65 3.69 -5.99
CA GLN A 6 1.03 3.77 -7.39
C GLN A 6 2.52 4.08 -7.49
N LEU A 7 3.25 3.33 -8.31
CA LEU A 7 4.58 3.74 -8.74
C LEU A 7 4.46 4.62 -9.99
N GLY A 8 5.05 5.80 -9.93
CA GLY A 8 4.96 6.84 -10.94
C GLY A 8 3.99 7.95 -10.55
N ARG A 9 4.27 9.16 -11.02
CA ARG A 9 3.43 10.33 -10.72
C ARG A 9 2.33 10.48 -11.75
N SER A 10 1.08 10.51 -11.32
CA SER A 10 -0.01 10.94 -12.19
C SER A 10 0.17 12.40 -12.59
N SER A 11 0.16 12.68 -13.89
CA SER A 11 0.27 14.01 -14.48
C SER A 11 -0.82 14.21 -15.55
N LYS A 12 -1.06 15.45 -15.94
CA LYS A 12 -1.93 15.80 -17.08
C LYS A 12 -1.07 16.45 -18.16
N ARG A 13 -1.14 15.94 -19.38
CA ARG A 13 -0.53 16.57 -20.56
C ARG A 13 -1.60 16.68 -21.64
N LEU A 14 -1.86 17.91 -22.10
CA LEU A 14 -2.89 18.22 -23.11
C LEU A 14 -4.27 17.60 -22.78
N GLY A 15 -4.70 17.70 -21.51
CA GLY A 15 -5.98 17.16 -21.05
C GLY A 15 -6.04 15.65 -20.82
N ARG A 16 -5.06 14.88 -21.31
CA ARG A 16 -4.96 13.42 -21.07
C ARG A 16 -4.22 13.14 -19.76
N ARG A 17 -4.74 12.22 -18.94
CA ARG A 17 -4.04 11.69 -17.76
C ARG A 17 -2.91 10.78 -18.25
N ILE A 18 -1.69 11.03 -17.79
CA ILE A 18 -0.50 10.24 -18.10
C ILE A 18 0.18 9.88 -16.78
N CYS A 19 0.90 8.76 -16.72
CA CYS A 19 1.81 8.48 -15.61
C CYS A 19 3.25 8.80 -16.02
N ASN A 20 3.93 9.67 -15.27
CA ASN A 20 5.36 9.91 -15.47
C ASN A 20 6.15 8.85 -14.68
N LEU A 21 6.96 8.08 -15.41
CA LEU A 21 7.79 6.99 -14.90
C LEU A 21 9.26 7.39 -14.69
N GLU A 22 9.66 8.58 -15.13
CA GLU A 22 11.06 9.06 -15.15
C GLU A 22 11.68 9.11 -13.75
N HIS A 23 10.86 9.22 -12.70
CA HIS A 23 11.35 9.31 -11.32
C HIS A 23 11.19 8.00 -10.52
N ILE A 24 10.86 6.88 -11.17
CA ILE A 24 10.73 5.57 -10.50
C ILE A 24 12.08 4.85 -10.55
N HIS A 25 12.84 4.90 -9.46
CA HIS A 25 14.15 4.25 -9.37
C HIS A 25 14.30 3.51 -8.04
N GLY A 26 14.96 2.35 -8.07
CA GLY A 26 15.37 1.61 -6.87
C GLY A 26 14.26 0.88 -6.09
N TRP A 27 13.04 0.83 -6.62
CA TRP A 27 11.92 0.11 -5.99
C TRP A 27 11.94 -1.40 -6.28
N ASP A 28 12.56 -1.79 -7.39
CA ASP A 28 12.71 -3.17 -7.89
C ASP A 28 13.86 -3.95 -7.25
N VAL A 29 14.78 -3.27 -6.56
CA VAL A 29 16.00 -3.88 -6.00
C VAL A 29 15.71 -4.80 -4.81
N LYS A 30 14.73 -4.43 -3.96
CA LYS A 30 14.34 -5.18 -2.76
C LYS A 30 12.82 -5.16 -2.61
N PRO A 31 12.20 -6.11 -1.89
CA PRO A 31 10.79 -5.98 -1.57
C PRO A 31 10.57 -4.83 -0.57
N VAL A 32 9.42 -4.15 -0.69
CA VAL A 32 8.91 -3.30 0.38
C VAL A 32 8.45 -4.18 1.54
N ARG A 33 8.65 -3.71 2.78
CA ARG A 33 8.16 -4.36 3.98
C ARG A 33 6.97 -3.59 4.53
N PHE A 34 5.87 -4.29 4.66
CA PHE A 34 4.69 -3.83 5.37
C PHE A 34 4.70 -4.39 6.78
N GLU A 35 4.34 -3.56 7.75
CA GLU A 35 4.09 -4.01 9.11
C GLU A 35 2.74 -3.50 9.60
N LEU A 36 2.08 -4.30 10.42
CA LEU A 36 0.84 -3.99 11.10
C LEU A 36 0.92 -4.49 12.54
N SER A 37 0.50 -3.66 13.49
CA SER A 37 0.27 -4.09 14.86
C SER A 37 -1.02 -3.52 15.45
N THR A 38 -1.56 -4.21 16.43
CA THR A 38 -2.79 -3.83 17.12
C THR A 38 -2.52 -3.61 18.61
N SER A 39 -3.39 -2.85 19.29
CA SER A 39 -3.25 -2.55 20.73
C SER A 39 -3.33 -3.78 21.64
N ASP A 40 -3.93 -4.86 21.17
CA ASP A 40 -4.02 -6.17 21.85
C ASP A 40 -2.83 -7.10 21.55
N GLY A 41 -1.81 -6.61 20.83
CA GLY A 41 -0.53 -7.29 20.68
C GLY A 41 -0.36 -8.14 19.42
N GLN A 42 -1.33 -8.16 18.50
CA GLN A 42 -1.12 -8.82 17.20
C GLN A 42 -0.06 -8.06 16.40
N LEU A 43 0.80 -8.80 15.70
CA LEU A 43 1.84 -8.26 14.83
C LEU A 43 1.89 -9.07 13.54
N VAL A 44 1.75 -8.39 12.41
CA VAL A 44 1.83 -8.98 11.08
C VAL A 44 2.87 -8.25 10.26
N ARG A 45 3.66 -9.02 9.52
CA ARG A 45 4.66 -8.51 8.58
C ARG A 45 4.47 -9.20 7.25
N SER A 46 4.52 -8.43 6.17
CA SER A 46 4.50 -8.96 4.81
C SER A 46 5.48 -8.19 3.94
N GLN A 47 5.89 -8.83 2.84
CA GLN A 47 6.84 -8.27 1.90
C GLN A 47 6.40 -8.57 0.48
N CYS A 48 6.52 -7.60 -0.41
CA CYS A 48 6.32 -7.80 -1.84
C CYS A 48 7.14 -6.77 -2.64
N PHE A 49 7.31 -7.00 -3.93
CA PHE A 49 7.83 -5.98 -4.83
C PHE A 49 6.72 -5.01 -5.23
N LEU A 50 7.11 -3.80 -5.62
CA LEU A 50 6.24 -2.86 -6.31
C LEU A 50 6.67 -2.89 -7.78
N ASP A 51 6.01 -3.74 -8.58
CA ASP A 51 6.46 -4.14 -9.92
C ASP A 51 5.54 -3.68 -11.07
N GLU A 52 4.45 -2.99 -10.74
CA GLU A 52 3.48 -2.47 -11.71
C GLU A 52 3.42 -0.92 -11.71
N PRO A 53 4.36 -0.25 -12.38
CA PRO A 53 4.31 1.19 -12.61
C PRO A 53 3.05 1.65 -13.34
N GLY A 54 2.55 2.84 -13.01
CA GLY A 54 1.43 3.46 -13.69
C GLY A 54 0.05 3.01 -13.21
N ASN A 55 -0.06 1.89 -12.49
CA ASN A 55 -1.31 1.39 -11.96
C ASN A 55 -1.52 1.73 -10.49
N TRP A 56 -2.78 1.96 -10.11
CA TRP A 56 -3.16 2.03 -8.70
C TRP A 56 -3.51 0.63 -8.22
N ILE A 57 -2.76 0.12 -7.24
CA ILE A 57 -2.88 -1.26 -6.76
C ILE A 57 -3.09 -1.27 -5.25
N HIS A 58 -3.92 -2.21 -4.80
CA HIS A 58 -4.16 -2.49 -3.39
C HIS A 58 -3.19 -3.57 -2.90
N TYR A 59 -2.10 -3.14 -2.27
CA TYR A 59 -1.13 -4.05 -1.68
C TYR A 59 -1.58 -4.50 -0.30
N GLN A 60 -1.66 -5.81 -0.09
CA GLN A 60 -2.08 -6.38 1.18
C GLN A 60 -0.97 -6.25 2.23
N VAL A 61 -1.29 -5.58 3.34
CA VAL A 61 -0.40 -5.45 4.50
C VAL A 61 -0.47 -6.71 5.36
N GLY A 62 -1.68 -7.17 5.62
CA GLY A 62 -1.94 -8.24 6.56
C GLY A 62 -3.38 -8.24 7.04
N GLU A 63 -3.70 -9.24 7.86
CA GLU A 63 -4.99 -9.43 8.49
C GLU A 63 -4.84 -9.32 10.01
N PHE A 64 -5.89 -8.88 10.68
CA PHE A 64 -5.95 -8.85 12.14
C PHE A 64 -7.37 -9.14 12.57
N VAL A 65 -7.53 -9.58 13.81
CA VAL A 65 -8.82 -9.88 14.42
C VAL A 65 -9.19 -8.76 15.38
N VAL A 66 -10.45 -8.33 15.39
CA VAL A 66 -10.97 -7.47 16.45
C VAL A 66 -11.45 -8.41 17.57
N VAL A 67 -10.66 -8.53 18.65
CA VAL A 67 -10.94 -9.49 19.73
C VAL A 67 -12.15 -9.07 20.57
N ASN A 68 -12.30 -7.78 20.83
CA ASN A 68 -13.43 -7.21 21.56
C ASN A 68 -14.04 -6.06 20.75
N SER A 69 -15.29 -6.20 20.34
CA SER A 69 -16.02 -5.19 19.57
C SER A 69 -16.45 -3.96 20.38
N ASP A 70 -16.49 -4.08 21.71
CA ASP A 70 -16.97 -3.03 22.61
C ASP A 70 -15.89 -1.98 22.91
N VAL A 71 -14.63 -2.30 22.59
CA VAL A 71 -13.48 -1.43 22.82
C VAL A 71 -12.80 -1.12 21.48
N PRO A 72 -12.52 0.16 21.16
CA PRO A 72 -11.81 0.50 19.94
C PRO A 72 -10.45 -0.20 19.85
N THR A 73 -10.24 -0.96 18.77
CA THR A 73 -8.94 -1.58 18.47
C THR A 73 -8.05 -0.57 17.75
N LYS A 74 -6.94 -0.17 18.37
CA LYS A 74 -5.98 0.73 17.75
C LYS A 74 -5.05 -0.06 16.82
N VAL A 75 -5.00 0.33 15.55
CA VAL A 75 -4.13 -0.28 14.54
C VAL A 75 -2.99 0.68 14.20
N LYS A 76 -1.75 0.19 14.22
CA LYS A 76 -0.56 0.86 13.71
C LYS A 76 -0.09 0.10 12.47
N PHE A 77 0.38 0.83 11.48
CA PHE A 77 0.82 0.23 10.23
C PHE A 77 1.95 1.06 9.61
N SER A 78 2.80 0.41 8.83
CA SER A 78 3.93 1.06 8.16
C SER A 78 4.28 0.38 6.84
N LEU A 79 4.90 1.16 5.95
CA LEU A 79 5.58 0.69 4.75
C LEU A 79 7.02 1.18 4.85
N THR A 80 7.98 0.26 4.70
CA THR A 80 9.41 0.59 4.74
C THR A 80 10.15 -0.13 3.62
N GLN A 81 11.08 0.56 2.98
CA GLN A 81 12.03 -0.06 2.07
C GLN A 81 13.30 0.78 2.05
N ILE A 82 14.31 0.30 2.76
CA ILE A 82 15.58 1.01 2.86
C ILE A 82 16.53 0.36 1.88
N ASP A 83 16.93 1.14 0.88
CA ASP A 83 18.02 0.80 -0.02
C ASP A 83 18.79 2.09 -0.29
N CYS A 84 20.04 2.14 0.18
CA CYS A 84 20.89 3.32 0.09
C CYS A 84 21.69 3.36 -1.22
N THR A 85 21.40 2.46 -2.16
CA THR A 85 22.10 2.42 -3.46
C THR A 85 21.55 3.43 -4.47
N HIS A 86 20.30 3.88 -4.30
CA HIS A 86 19.62 4.77 -5.25
C HIS A 86 18.72 5.78 -4.51
N THR A 87 18.58 7.00 -5.05
CA THR A 87 17.53 7.92 -4.63
C THR A 87 16.18 7.36 -5.08
N LYS A 88 15.31 7.03 -4.12
CA LYS A 88 13.98 6.52 -4.41
C LYS A 88 12.99 7.65 -4.63
N GLY A 89 12.25 7.58 -5.74
CA GLY A 89 11.25 8.57 -6.12
C GLY A 89 10.00 7.92 -6.70
N GLY A 90 8.99 8.73 -6.97
CA GLY A 90 7.83 8.29 -7.75
C GLY A 90 6.78 7.43 -7.02
N LEU A 91 6.94 7.09 -5.74
CA LEU A 91 5.87 6.42 -4.99
C LEU A 91 4.77 7.41 -4.61
N CYS A 92 3.53 7.09 -5.00
CA CYS A 92 2.33 7.80 -4.59
C CYS A 92 1.49 6.92 -3.66
N VAL A 93 1.00 7.52 -2.58
CA VAL A 93 0.07 6.91 -1.63
C VAL A 93 -1.25 7.63 -1.75
N ASP A 94 -2.35 6.88 -1.86
CA ASP A 94 -3.70 7.44 -1.90
C ASP A 94 -4.43 7.19 -0.58
N SER A 95 -4.59 5.92 -0.22
CA SER A 95 -5.45 5.53 0.89
C SER A 95 -5.01 4.23 1.54
N VAL A 96 -5.61 3.97 2.70
CA VAL A 96 -5.45 2.72 3.46
C VAL A 96 -6.84 2.16 3.70
N LEU A 97 -7.04 0.89 3.36
CA LEU A 97 -8.34 0.23 3.41
C LEU A 97 -8.33 -0.90 4.43
N ILE A 98 -9.32 -0.90 5.31
CA ILE A 98 -9.62 -2.01 6.22
C ILE A 98 -10.97 -2.57 5.79
N CYS A 99 -10.98 -3.86 5.45
CA CYS A 99 -12.16 -4.56 4.97
C CYS A 99 -12.39 -5.81 5.83
N PRO A 100 -13.64 -6.14 6.19
CA PRO A 100 -13.95 -7.41 6.84
C PRO A 100 -13.56 -8.58 5.92
N ARG A 101 -12.93 -9.61 6.48
CA ARG A 101 -12.61 -10.81 5.71
C ARG A 101 -13.89 -11.60 5.42
N GLY A 102 -14.06 -12.06 4.18
CA GLY A 102 -15.24 -12.83 3.76
C GLY A 102 -16.42 -11.99 3.22
N VAL A 103 -16.39 -10.67 3.36
CA VAL A 103 -17.29 -9.78 2.63
C VAL A 103 -16.65 -9.52 1.26
N ARG A 104 -17.16 -10.18 0.21
CA ARG A 104 -16.71 -9.87 -1.16
C ARG A 104 -17.03 -8.40 -1.42
N PRO A 105 -16.07 -7.56 -1.84
CA PRO A 105 -16.40 -6.21 -2.25
C PRO A 105 -17.37 -6.33 -3.43
N GLU A 106 -18.58 -5.80 -3.26
CA GLU A 106 -19.49 -5.56 -4.37
C GLU A 106 -18.72 -4.71 -5.39
N LYS A 107 -18.66 -5.16 -6.64
CA LYS A 107 -17.92 -4.46 -7.69
C LYS A 107 -18.52 -3.08 -7.87
N VAL A 108 -17.95 -2.05 -7.25
CA VAL A 108 -18.27 -0.67 -7.59
C VAL A 108 -17.45 -0.32 -8.83
N CYS A 109 -18.00 -0.69 -9.99
CA CYS A 109 -17.65 -0.05 -11.25
C CYS A 109 -18.36 1.30 -11.31
N LYS A 110 -17.61 2.38 -11.51
CA LYS A 110 -18.08 3.56 -12.23
C LYS A 110 -17.13 3.81 -13.39
#